data_AF-A0A8T5H2M4-F1
#
_entry.id   AF-A0A8T5H2M4-F1
#
_cell.length_a   1.000
_cell.length_b   1.000
_cell.length_c   1.000
_cell.angle_alpha   90.00
_cell.angle_beta   90.00
_cell.angle_gamma   90.00
#
_symmetry.space_group_name_H-M   'P 1'
#
loop_
_entity.id
_entity.type
_entity.pdbx_description
1 polymer ?
#
loop_
_entity_poly.entity_id
_entity_poly.type
_entity_poly.pdbx_seq_one_letter_code
_entity_poly.pdbx_strand_id
1 'polypeptide(L)'
;MLNILFSPKWFYGKDIIIDIVSIFVLLLIAYFNMQYYKLDRRKKGHMFFSVATSFLALSFFFKIITNFTLYQYVLEKKQFGLMTIIYQTVQYSDTLFLVGTLLFRLFTLLGFYILFSIYCKKQQKPIYFLIIYFIIMITYFTLSEYHVFHLTTLILLLFLIKKYYDNYLKTKDKPAGLIFWSFLTIALSQLIFIFIGINNTFYVVAESVQLFGYLLLVISFIMVRKYGKKKNSS
;
A
#
# COMPACT_ATOMS: atom_id res chain seq x y z
N MET A 1 -19.43 -8.09 -17.00
CA MET A 1 -19.44 -6.62 -16.75
C MET A 1 -18.23 -6.30 -15.89
N LEU A 2 -17.40 -5.33 -16.28
CA LEU A 2 -16.30 -4.86 -15.44
C LEU A 2 -16.89 -4.21 -14.19
N ASN A 3 -16.77 -4.88 -13.04
CA ASN A 3 -17.14 -4.30 -11.75
C ASN A 3 -16.04 -3.30 -11.36
N ILE A 4 -16.27 -2.03 -11.65
CA ILE A 4 -15.32 -0.95 -11.35
C ILE A 4 -15.32 -0.63 -9.84
N LEU A 5 -16.38 -1.01 -9.12
CA LEU A 5 -16.55 -0.83 -7.67
C LEU A 5 -16.51 -2.17 -6.95
N PHE A 6 -15.39 -2.47 -6.30
CA PHE A 6 -15.18 -3.68 -5.48
C PHE A 6 -15.70 -3.55 -4.05
N SER A 7 -15.91 -2.31 -3.57
CA SER A 7 -16.41 -2.03 -2.23
C SER A 7 -17.92 -2.35 -2.12
N PRO A 8 -18.42 -2.84 -0.99
CA PRO A 8 -19.86 -2.99 -0.78
C PRO A 8 -20.52 -1.63 -0.53
N LYS A 9 -21.78 -1.46 -0.96
CA LYS A 9 -22.50 -0.16 -0.93
C LYS A 9 -22.52 0.53 0.45
N TRP A 10 -22.57 -0.24 1.53
CA TRP A 10 -22.58 0.28 2.91
C TRP A 10 -21.21 0.81 3.39
N PHE A 11 -20.16 0.56 2.61
CA PHE A 11 -18.78 0.93 2.89
C PHE A 11 -18.23 2.01 1.96
N TYR A 12 -19.02 2.48 0.98
CA TYR A 12 -18.64 3.59 0.11
C TYR A 12 -18.28 4.83 0.93
N GLY A 13 -17.10 5.40 0.66
CA GLY A 13 -16.55 6.57 1.34
C GLY A 13 -15.90 6.28 2.70
N LYS A 14 -16.19 5.15 3.35
CA LYS A 14 -15.54 4.77 4.61
C LYS A 14 -14.12 4.26 4.39
N ASP A 15 -13.88 3.65 3.24
CA ASP A 15 -12.56 3.26 2.73
C ASP A 15 -11.59 4.46 2.65
N ILE A 16 -12.09 5.64 2.25
CA ILE A 16 -11.28 6.87 2.19
C ILE A 16 -10.71 7.23 3.57
N ILE A 17 -11.48 7.03 4.64
CA ILE A 17 -11.00 7.30 6.02
C ILE A 17 -9.82 6.38 6.35
N ILE A 18 -9.93 5.09 6.00
CA ILE A 18 -8.85 4.10 6.19
C ILE A 18 -7.60 4.50 5.40
N ASP A 19 -7.77 4.93 4.16
CA ASP A 19 -6.67 5.37 3.30
C ASP A 19 -5.99 6.63 3.84
N ILE A 20 -6.77 7.61 4.34
CA ILE A 20 -6.23 8.83 4.98
C ILE A 20 -5.37 8.47 6.20
N VAL A 21 -5.88 7.60 7.08
CA VAL A 21 -5.11 7.15 8.25
C VAL A 21 -3.83 6.43 7.80
N SER A 22 -3.91 5.59 6.77
CA SER A 22 -2.74 4.90 6.21
C SER A 22 -1.68 5.87 5.67
N ILE A 23 -2.09 6.95 4.99
CA ILE A 23 -1.20 8.03 4.53
C ILE A 23 -0.49 8.66 5.71
N PHE A 24 -1.20 9.06 6.76
CA PHE A 24 -0.60 9.67 7.95
C PHE A 24 0.42 8.75 8.61
N VAL A 25 0.08 7.48 8.76
CA VAL A 25 0.96 6.43 9.32
C VAL A 25 2.23 6.29 8.48
N LEU A 26 2.11 6.18 7.15
CA LEU A 26 3.25 6.06 6.23
C LEU A 26 4.13 7.32 6.20
N LEU A 27 3.52 8.51 6.18
CA LEU A 27 4.25 9.78 6.24
C LEU A 27 5.02 9.94 7.55
N LEU A 28 4.46 9.48 8.67
CA LEU A 28 5.13 9.49 9.97
C LEU A 28 6.35 8.57 9.98
N ILE A 29 6.26 7.37 9.36
CA ILE A 29 7.43 6.50 9.15
C ILE A 29 8.47 7.17 8.25
N ALA A 30 8.02 7.78 7.15
CA ALA A 30 8.88 8.46 6.20
C ALA A 30 9.65 9.62 6.87
N TYR A 31 8.94 10.41 7.68
CA TYR A 31 9.51 11.51 8.46
C TYR A 31 10.55 10.99 9.45
N PHE A 32 10.24 9.97 10.25
CA PHE A 32 11.21 9.43 11.21
C PHE A 32 12.47 8.89 10.53
N ASN A 33 12.33 8.13 9.45
CA ASN A 33 13.50 7.62 8.72
C ASN A 33 14.34 8.74 8.10
N MET A 34 13.70 9.80 7.60
CA MET A 34 14.40 10.99 7.11
C MET A 34 15.18 11.69 8.23
N GLN A 35 14.59 11.84 9.42
CA GLN A 35 15.28 12.41 10.58
C GLN A 35 16.49 11.55 10.99
N TYR A 36 16.34 10.21 11.02
CA TYR A 36 17.45 9.30 11.28
C TYR A 36 18.58 9.41 10.26
N TYR A 37 18.24 9.56 8.98
CA TYR A 37 19.23 9.78 7.92
C TYR A 37 19.98 11.11 8.07
N LYS A 38 19.28 12.18 8.48
CA LYS A 38 19.91 13.49 8.75
C LYS A 38 20.92 13.42 9.90
N LEU A 39 20.65 12.60 10.92
CA LEU A 39 21.55 12.39 12.06
C LEU A 39 22.78 11.52 11.71
N ASP A 40 22.61 10.51 10.85
CA ASP A 40 23.69 9.61 10.43
C ASP A 40 23.68 9.39 8.91
N ARG A 41 24.32 10.32 8.18
CA ARG A 41 24.38 10.31 6.71
C ARG A 41 25.09 9.08 6.12
N ARG A 42 25.81 8.30 6.93
CA ARG A 42 26.48 7.07 6.47
C ARG A 42 25.47 5.92 6.28
N LYS A 43 24.31 5.98 6.94
CA LYS A 43 23.24 4.98 6.82
C LYS A 43 22.23 5.32 5.73
N LYS A 44 22.68 5.30 4.47
CA LYS A 44 21.84 5.52 3.27
C LYS A 44 20.56 4.67 3.22
N GLY A 45 20.54 3.52 3.91
CA GLY A 45 19.35 2.66 4.00
C GLY A 45 18.11 3.37 4.57
N HIS A 46 18.27 4.25 5.56
CA HIS A 46 17.13 5.01 6.12
C HIS A 46 16.55 6.01 5.12
N MET A 47 17.38 6.61 4.26
CA MET A 47 16.89 7.48 3.20
C MET A 47 16.02 6.70 2.21
N PHE A 48 16.50 5.55 1.72
CA PHE A 48 15.72 4.71 0.82
C PHE A 48 14.43 4.20 1.47
N PHE A 49 14.46 3.87 2.76
CA PHE A 49 13.26 3.48 3.49
C PHE A 49 12.24 4.62 3.54
N SER A 50 12.69 5.85 3.84
CA SER A 50 11.85 7.04 3.84
C SER A 50 11.22 7.29 2.46
N VAL A 51 12.02 7.27 1.39
CA VAL A 51 11.55 7.41 0.01
C VAL A 51 10.52 6.34 -0.34
N ALA A 52 10.77 5.08 0.03
CA ALA A 52 9.83 4.00 -0.21
C ALA A 52 8.48 4.21 0.48
N THR A 53 8.50 4.58 1.76
CA THR A 53 7.26 4.87 2.51
C THR A 53 6.53 6.11 1.99
N SER A 54 7.24 7.11 1.48
CA SER A 54 6.62 8.26 0.80
C SER A 54 5.94 7.86 -0.50
N PHE A 55 6.51 6.94 -1.29
CA PHE A 55 5.84 6.40 -2.47
C PHE A 55 4.58 5.62 -2.11
N LEU A 56 4.61 4.81 -1.04
CA LEU A 56 3.40 4.13 -0.55
C LEU A 56 2.35 5.15 -0.06
N ALA A 57 2.74 6.24 0.59
CA ALA A 57 1.80 7.29 0.97
C ALA A 57 1.19 7.97 -0.26
N LEU A 58 2.02 8.27 -1.26
CA LEU A 58 1.60 8.88 -2.51
C LEU A 58 0.68 7.96 -3.31
N SER A 59 0.89 6.64 -3.28
CA SER A 59 -0.05 5.71 -3.92
C SER A 59 -1.44 5.81 -3.29
N PHE A 60 -1.55 5.82 -1.96
CA PHE A 60 -2.84 5.99 -1.29
C PHE A 60 -3.51 7.32 -1.61
N PHE A 61 -2.74 8.39 -1.80
CA PHE A 61 -3.29 9.68 -2.24
C PHE A 61 -3.97 9.56 -3.61
N PHE A 62 -3.34 8.89 -4.58
CA PHE A 62 -3.97 8.64 -5.88
C PHE A 62 -5.20 7.74 -5.78
N LYS A 63 -5.16 6.72 -4.92
CA LYS A 63 -6.34 5.87 -4.65
C LYS A 63 -7.52 6.68 -4.10
N ILE A 64 -7.27 7.60 -3.16
CA ILE A 64 -8.32 8.49 -2.62
C ILE A 64 -8.90 9.37 -3.73
N ILE A 65 -8.06 10.00 -4.57
CA ILE A 65 -8.55 10.83 -5.68
C ILE A 65 -9.44 10.01 -6.61
N THR A 66 -9.02 8.79 -6.96
CA THR A 66 -9.78 7.88 -7.82
C THR A 66 -11.10 7.43 -7.17
N ASN A 67 -11.09 7.08 -5.89
CA ASN A 67 -12.31 6.66 -5.20
C ASN A 67 -13.27 7.83 -4.96
N PHE A 68 -12.74 9.03 -4.69
CA PHE A 68 -13.55 10.23 -4.51
C PHE A 68 -14.31 10.60 -5.78
N THR A 69 -13.66 10.55 -6.95
CA THR A 69 -14.36 10.78 -8.23
C THR A 69 -15.45 9.73 -8.43
N LEU A 70 -15.15 8.43 -8.22
CA LEU A 70 -16.15 7.37 -8.34
C LEU A 70 -17.38 7.56 -7.42
N TYR A 71 -17.18 7.93 -6.16
CA TYR A 71 -18.29 8.07 -5.22
C TYR A 71 -19.16 9.31 -5.47
N GLN A 72 -18.58 10.43 -5.92
CA GLN A 72 -19.34 11.63 -6.28
C GLN A 72 -20.31 11.35 -7.43
N TYR A 73 -19.91 10.57 -8.44
CA TYR A 73 -20.78 10.23 -9.58
C TYR A 73 -21.86 9.18 -9.28
N VAL A 74 -21.70 8.37 -8.23
CA VAL A 74 -22.69 7.34 -7.84
C VAL A 74 -23.79 7.90 -6.91
N LEU A 75 -23.61 9.12 -6.38
CA LEU A 75 -24.51 9.71 -5.37
C LEU A 75 -25.54 10.72 -5.91
N GLU A 76 -25.55 11.03 -7.21
CA GLU A 76 -26.62 11.89 -7.77
C GLU A 76 -27.93 11.12 -7.97
N LYS A 77 -28.75 11.06 -6.92
CA LYS A 77 -30.19 10.78 -7.03
C LYS A 77 -30.94 12.09 -7.09
N LYS A 78 -31.30 12.57 -8.30
CA LYS A 78 -32.27 13.67 -8.42
C LYS A 78 -33.68 13.13 -8.26
N GLN A 79 -34.33 13.46 -7.15
CA GLN A 79 -35.78 13.31 -7.01
C GLN A 79 -36.46 14.45 -7.77
N PHE A 80 -37.22 14.11 -8.81
CA PHE A 80 -38.18 15.01 -9.44
C PHE A 80 -39.59 14.57 -9.01
N GLY A 81 -40.14 15.18 -7.97
CA GLY A 81 -41.48 14.85 -7.46
C GLY A 81 -41.60 13.41 -6.93
N LEU A 82 -42.70 12.72 -7.25
CA LEU A 82 -43.00 11.34 -6.82
C LEU A 82 -42.28 10.25 -7.64
N MET A 83 -41.58 10.60 -8.72
CA MET A 83 -40.82 9.66 -9.54
C MET A 83 -39.33 9.73 -9.22
N THR A 84 -38.76 8.59 -8.82
CA THR A 84 -37.31 8.42 -8.74
C THR A 84 -36.84 7.88 -10.08
N ILE A 85 -36.40 8.76 -10.98
CA ILE A 85 -35.79 8.32 -12.23
C ILE A 85 -34.31 8.05 -11.94
N ILE A 86 -33.94 6.77 -11.95
CA ILE A 86 -32.54 6.33 -11.82
C ILE A 86 -31.89 6.52 -13.18
N TYR A 87 -31.35 7.71 -13.45
CA TYR A 87 -30.44 7.89 -14.56
C TYR A 87 -29.06 7.39 -14.15
N GLN A 88 -28.61 6.31 -14.77
CA GLN A 88 -27.24 5.82 -14.64
C GLN A 88 -26.34 6.66 -15.56
N THR A 89 -26.24 7.97 -15.32
CA THR A 89 -25.30 8.84 -16.03
C THR A 89 -23.92 8.63 -15.43
N VAL A 90 -23.29 7.50 -15.77
CA VAL A 90 -21.87 7.34 -15.53
C VAL A 90 -21.12 8.05 -16.66
N GLN A 91 -21.09 9.38 -16.60
CA GLN A 91 -20.06 10.12 -17.33
C GLN A 91 -18.77 9.99 -16.54
N TYR A 92 -18.12 8.83 -16.71
CA TYR A 92 -16.76 8.63 -16.27
C TYR A 92 -15.89 9.72 -16.92
N SER A 93 -15.10 10.44 -16.13
CA SER A 93 -13.81 10.86 -16.67
C SER A 93 -12.91 9.62 -16.67
N ASP A 94 -13.10 8.73 -17.66
CA ASP A 94 -12.35 7.47 -17.81
C ASP A 94 -10.84 7.71 -17.66
N THR A 95 -10.39 8.89 -18.09
CA THR A 95 -9.01 9.36 -17.98
C THR A 95 -8.53 9.52 -16.54
N LEU A 96 -9.26 10.20 -15.64
CA LEU A 96 -8.83 10.36 -14.24
C LEU A 96 -8.86 9.03 -13.48
N PHE A 97 -9.86 8.18 -13.73
CA PHE A 97 -9.92 6.85 -13.12
C PHE A 97 -8.74 5.98 -13.56
N LEU A 98 -8.47 5.93 -14.87
CA LEU A 98 -7.37 5.18 -15.44
C LEU A 98 -6.01 5.68 -14.93
N VAL A 99 -5.78 7.00 -15.01
CA VAL A 99 -4.52 7.61 -14.57
C VAL A 99 -4.31 7.44 -13.08
N GLY A 100 -5.33 7.69 -12.26
CA GLY A 100 -5.21 7.54 -10.81
C GLY A 100 -4.99 6.08 -10.38
N THR A 101 -5.67 5.13 -11.03
CA THR A 101 -5.45 3.69 -10.79
C THR A 101 -4.03 3.28 -11.21
N LEU A 102 -3.55 3.75 -12.36
CA LEU A 102 -2.19 3.48 -12.82
C LEU A 102 -1.16 4.01 -11.83
N LEU A 103 -1.30 5.27 -11.40
CA LEU A 103 -0.38 5.91 -10.47
C LEU A 103 -0.41 5.22 -9.10
N PHE A 104 -1.59 4.85 -8.58
CA PHE A 104 -1.70 4.05 -7.35
C PHE A 104 -0.88 2.76 -7.46
N ARG A 105 -1.07 1.98 -8.53
CA ARG A 105 -0.36 0.70 -8.71
C ARG A 105 1.13 0.88 -8.88
N LEU A 106 1.54 1.85 -9.71
CA LEU A 106 2.93 2.19 -9.98
C LEU A 106 3.66 2.59 -8.70
N PHE A 107 3.11 3.52 -7.93
CA PHE A 107 3.76 3.98 -6.69
C PHE A 107 3.76 2.92 -5.59
N THR A 108 2.73 2.07 -5.50
CA THR A 108 2.71 0.95 -4.55
C THR A 108 3.87 -0.01 -4.81
N LEU A 109 4.03 -0.42 -6.07
CA LEU A 109 5.06 -1.38 -6.46
C LEU A 109 6.46 -0.77 -6.39
N LEU A 110 6.64 0.50 -6.76
CA LEU A 110 7.89 1.22 -6.54
C LEU A 110 8.26 1.31 -5.06
N GLY A 111 7.29 1.59 -4.19
CA GLY A 111 7.50 1.64 -2.73
C GLY A 111 8.02 0.31 -2.19
N PHE A 112 7.33 -0.79 -2.46
CA PHE A 112 7.80 -2.10 -2.00
C PHE A 112 9.10 -2.55 -2.68
N TYR A 113 9.31 -2.21 -3.95
CA TYR A 113 10.56 -2.48 -4.64
C TYR A 113 11.76 -1.78 -3.98
N ILE A 114 11.64 -0.50 -3.64
CA ILE A 114 12.70 0.23 -2.98
C ILE A 114 12.98 -0.40 -1.60
N LEU A 115 11.96 -0.80 -0.85
CA LEU A 115 12.14 -1.55 0.39
C LEU A 115 12.94 -2.84 0.17
N PHE A 116 12.63 -3.58 -0.89
CA PHE A 116 13.34 -4.82 -1.23
C PHE A 116 14.79 -4.56 -1.61
N SER A 117 15.05 -3.48 -2.35
CA SER A 117 16.39 -3.08 -2.79
C SER A 117 17.36 -2.81 -1.64
N ILE A 118 16.86 -2.32 -0.49
CA ILE A 118 17.66 -2.04 0.71
C ILE A 118 18.36 -3.31 1.24
N TYR A 119 17.71 -4.47 1.09
CA TYR A 119 18.20 -5.76 1.62
C TYR A 119 19.00 -6.57 0.58
N CYS A 120 18.93 -6.21 -0.69
CA CYS A 120 19.56 -6.95 -1.79
C CYS A 120 20.89 -6.33 -2.27
N LYS A 121 21.69 -5.77 -1.36
CA LYS A 121 22.94 -5.02 -1.63
C LYS A 121 24.03 -5.75 -2.45
N LYS A 122 23.86 -7.03 -2.83
CA LYS A 122 24.91 -7.85 -3.50
C LYS A 122 24.48 -8.76 -4.67
N GLN A 123 23.29 -8.64 -5.25
CA GLN A 123 22.93 -9.42 -6.46
C GLN A 123 22.46 -8.51 -7.61
N GLN A 124 23.28 -8.39 -8.66
CA GLN A 124 23.34 -7.19 -9.53
C GLN A 124 22.61 -7.26 -10.88
N LYS A 125 21.87 -8.31 -11.26
CA LYS A 125 21.22 -8.37 -12.60
C LYS A 125 19.76 -8.84 -12.65
N PRO A 126 19.30 -9.87 -11.92
CA PRO A 126 17.92 -10.36 -12.07
C PRO A 126 16.85 -9.43 -11.48
N ILE A 127 17.25 -8.53 -10.56
CA ILE A 127 16.33 -7.60 -9.88
C ILE A 127 15.89 -6.46 -10.81
N TYR A 128 16.76 -5.98 -11.71
CA TYR A 128 16.38 -4.97 -12.71
C TYR A 128 15.38 -5.52 -13.74
N PHE A 129 15.56 -6.76 -14.16
CA PHE A 129 14.60 -7.44 -15.04
C PHE A 129 13.24 -7.62 -14.36
N LEU A 130 13.22 -7.90 -13.05
CA LEU A 130 11.98 -7.97 -12.26
C LEU A 130 11.22 -6.63 -12.26
N ILE A 131 11.92 -5.48 -12.24
CA ILE A 131 11.31 -4.14 -12.31
C ILE A 131 10.71 -3.87 -13.68
N ILE A 132 11.46 -4.14 -14.75
CA ILE A 132 10.97 -3.94 -16.12
C ILE A 132 9.75 -4.83 -16.35
N TYR A 133 9.81 -6.08 -15.89
CA TYR A 133 8.68 -6.99 -15.87
C TYR A 133 7.49 -6.41 -15.11
N PHE A 134 7.68 -5.90 -13.89
CA PHE A 134 6.59 -5.29 -13.12
C PHE A 134 6.00 -4.06 -13.81
N ILE A 135 6.81 -3.18 -14.39
CA ILE A 135 6.32 -2.00 -15.11
C ILE A 135 5.49 -2.41 -16.33
N ILE A 136 5.95 -3.39 -17.11
CA ILE A 136 5.21 -3.91 -18.26
C ILE A 136 3.90 -4.56 -17.80
N MET A 137 3.95 -5.40 -16.76
CA MET A 137 2.76 -6.06 -16.21
C MET A 137 1.75 -5.05 -15.68
N ILE A 138 2.18 -4.02 -14.94
CA ILE A 138 1.28 -2.98 -14.44
C ILE A 138 0.64 -2.25 -15.61
N THR A 139 1.43 -1.80 -16.58
CA THR A 139 0.97 -0.96 -17.70
C THR A 139 0.00 -1.74 -18.59
N TYR A 140 0.32 -2.99 -18.92
CA TYR A 140 -0.48 -3.83 -19.79
C TYR A 140 -1.76 -4.33 -19.11
N PHE A 141 -1.70 -4.71 -17.83
CA PHE A 141 -2.84 -5.25 -17.08
C PHE A 141 -3.60 -4.20 -16.25
N THR A 142 -3.32 -2.89 -16.44
CA THR A 142 -3.98 -1.81 -15.69
C THR A 142 -5.52 -1.93 -15.76
N LEU A 143 -6.02 -2.26 -16.95
CA LEU A 143 -7.45 -2.37 -17.24
C LEU A 143 -8.02 -3.79 -17.05
N SER A 144 -7.18 -4.82 -17.26
CA SER A 144 -7.69 -6.18 -17.47
C SER A 144 -7.85 -7.00 -16.20
N GLU A 145 -7.01 -6.84 -15.17
CA GLU A 145 -7.05 -7.76 -14.01
C GLU A 145 -6.62 -7.10 -12.69
N TYR A 146 -7.61 -6.72 -11.88
CA TYR A 146 -7.42 -6.32 -10.48
C TYR A 146 -6.61 -7.37 -9.68
N HIS A 147 -6.85 -8.65 -9.96
CA HIS A 147 -6.18 -9.77 -9.29
C HIS A 147 -4.68 -9.85 -9.60
N VAL A 148 -4.26 -9.54 -10.83
CA VAL A 148 -2.84 -9.59 -11.23
C VAL A 148 -2.02 -8.59 -10.42
N PHE A 149 -2.55 -7.40 -10.14
CA PHE A 149 -1.87 -6.41 -9.31
C PHE A 149 -1.65 -6.91 -7.86
N HIS A 150 -2.68 -7.45 -7.23
CA HIS A 150 -2.58 -7.95 -5.86
C HIS A 150 -1.69 -9.19 -5.75
N LEU A 151 -1.74 -10.09 -6.73
CA LEU A 151 -0.83 -11.23 -6.83
C LEU A 151 0.63 -10.79 -6.98
N THR A 152 0.89 -9.80 -7.84
CA THR A 152 2.22 -9.24 -8.03
C THR A 152 2.77 -8.62 -6.74
N THR A 153 1.93 -7.83 -6.06
CA THR A 153 2.27 -7.19 -4.78
C THR A 153 2.53 -8.24 -3.70
N LEU A 154 1.73 -9.31 -3.66
CA LEU A 154 1.90 -10.43 -2.74
C LEU A 154 3.25 -11.12 -2.94
N ILE A 155 3.63 -11.43 -4.17
CA ILE A 155 4.93 -12.06 -4.48
C ILE A 155 6.09 -11.19 -3.96
N LEU A 156 6.03 -9.87 -4.19
CA LEU A 156 7.05 -8.93 -3.73
C LEU A 156 7.13 -8.87 -2.20
N LEU A 157 5.96 -8.85 -1.54
CA LEU A 157 5.87 -8.90 -0.08
C LEU A 157 6.42 -10.20 0.48
N LEU A 158 6.20 -11.36 -0.15
CA LEU A 158 6.78 -12.64 0.30
C LEU A 158 8.32 -12.61 0.28
N PHE A 159 8.93 -11.98 -0.73
CA PHE A 159 10.38 -11.77 -0.74
C PHE A 159 10.85 -10.87 0.41
N LEU A 160 10.11 -9.79 0.70
CA LEU A 160 10.39 -8.91 1.85
C LEU A 160 10.26 -9.65 3.17
N ILE A 161 9.16 -10.39 3.36
CA ILE A 161 8.88 -11.19 4.56
C ILE A 161 10.03 -12.15 4.83
N LYS A 162 10.51 -12.87 3.82
CA LYS A 162 11.67 -13.77 3.97
C LYS A 162 12.90 -13.02 4.48
N LYS A 163 13.21 -11.83 3.93
CA LYS A 163 14.36 -11.02 4.38
C LYS A 163 14.20 -10.50 5.80
N TYR A 164 13.01 -10.04 6.17
CA TYR A 164 12.74 -9.59 7.54
C TYR A 164 12.73 -10.74 8.55
N TYR A 165 12.26 -11.92 8.14
CA TYR A 165 12.32 -13.14 8.93
C TYR A 165 13.77 -13.56 9.20
N ASP A 166 14.60 -13.62 8.15
CA ASP A 166 16.04 -13.91 8.27
C ASP A 166 16.73 -12.91 9.21
N ASN A 167 16.36 -11.63 9.12
CA ASN A 167 16.89 -10.59 10.00
C ASN A 167 16.42 -10.75 11.46
N TYR A 168 15.16 -11.11 11.66
CA TYR A 168 14.59 -11.39 12.98
C TYR A 168 15.28 -12.59 13.64
N LEU A 169 15.52 -13.68 12.90
CA LEU A 169 16.23 -14.84 13.45
C LEU A 169 17.68 -14.52 13.86
N LYS A 170 18.35 -13.63 13.12
CA LYS A 170 19.73 -13.21 13.41
C LYS A 170 19.84 -12.28 14.61
N THR A 171 18.94 -11.31 14.72
CA THR A 171 19.00 -10.29 15.77
C THR A 171 18.24 -10.69 17.03
N LYS A 172 17.17 -11.48 16.88
CA LYS A 172 16.17 -11.80 17.91
C LYS A 172 15.57 -10.56 18.59
N ASP A 173 15.66 -9.42 17.91
CA ASP A 173 15.19 -8.13 18.41
C ASP A 173 13.68 -8.02 18.26
N LYS A 174 12.98 -7.63 19.34
CA LYS A 174 11.52 -7.43 19.32
C LYS A 174 11.05 -6.49 18.19
N PRO A 175 11.73 -5.34 17.92
CA PRO A 175 11.36 -4.50 16.79
C PRO A 175 11.52 -5.17 15.43
N ALA A 176 12.55 -6.01 15.23
CA ALA A 176 12.73 -6.76 13.99
C ALA A 176 11.58 -7.76 13.77
N GLY A 177 11.13 -8.41 14.85
CA GLY A 177 9.95 -9.29 14.82
C GLY A 177 8.67 -8.54 14.47
N LEU A 178 8.45 -7.34 15.03
CA LEU A 178 7.30 -6.51 14.68
C LEU A 178 7.30 -6.09 13.21
N ILE A 179 8.45 -5.74 12.64
CA ILE A 179 8.55 -5.42 11.20
C ILE A 179 8.14 -6.64 10.37
N PHE A 180 8.64 -7.84 10.71
CA PHE A 180 8.22 -9.09 10.05
C PHE A 180 6.70 -9.29 10.11
N TRP A 181 6.09 -9.20 11.29
CA TRP A 181 4.64 -9.34 11.46
C TRP A 181 3.84 -8.28 10.71
N SER A 182 4.37 -7.06 10.61
CA SER A 182 3.76 -5.97 9.83
C SER A 182 3.68 -6.34 8.35
N PHE A 183 4.80 -6.75 7.75
CA PHE A 183 4.83 -7.14 6.33
C PHE A 183 4.03 -8.42 6.06
N LEU A 184 4.02 -9.38 6.99
CA LEU A 184 3.18 -10.57 6.90
C LEU A 184 1.69 -10.20 6.88
N THR A 185 1.28 -9.28 7.76
CA THR A 185 -0.10 -8.77 7.81
C THR A 185 -0.47 -8.05 6.51
N ILE A 186 0.41 -7.22 5.96
CA ILE A 186 0.19 -6.55 4.67
C ILE A 186 0.11 -7.58 3.52
N ALA A 187 0.89 -8.67 3.55
CA ALA A 187 0.77 -9.74 2.56
C ALA A 187 -0.55 -10.49 2.67
N LEU A 188 -1.01 -10.77 3.89
CA LEU A 188 -2.32 -11.37 4.12
C LEU A 188 -3.44 -10.49 3.55
N SER A 189 -3.35 -9.16 3.65
CA SER A 189 -4.34 -8.29 3.01
C SER A 189 -4.34 -8.44 1.49
N GLN A 190 -3.17 -8.51 0.84
CA GLN A 190 -3.07 -8.74 -0.61
C GLN A 190 -3.68 -10.07 -1.02
N LEU A 191 -3.49 -11.12 -0.22
CA LEU A 191 -4.12 -12.41 -0.45
C LEU A 191 -5.65 -12.30 -0.36
N ILE A 192 -6.20 -11.57 0.61
CA ILE A 192 -7.64 -11.34 0.75
C ILE A 192 -8.18 -10.52 -0.42
N PHE A 193 -7.46 -9.49 -0.89
CA PHE A 193 -7.85 -8.69 -2.05
C PHE A 193 -8.04 -9.55 -3.33
N ILE A 194 -7.28 -10.63 -3.51
CA ILE A 194 -7.45 -11.54 -4.65
C ILE A 194 -8.84 -12.19 -4.65
N PHE A 195 -9.42 -12.49 -3.48
CA PHE A 195 -10.72 -13.18 -3.36
C PHE A 195 -11.95 -12.27 -3.45
N ILE A 196 -11.77 -10.98 -3.71
CA ILE A 196 -12.87 -10.02 -3.81
C ILE A 196 -13.90 -10.37 -4.88
N GLY A 197 -13.47 -11.04 -5.96
CA GLY A 197 -14.39 -11.52 -7.00
C GLY A 197 -15.46 -12.48 -6.49
N ILE A 198 -15.24 -13.13 -5.34
CA ILE A 198 -16.20 -14.03 -4.68
C ILE A 198 -17.18 -13.23 -3.82
N ASN A 199 -16.69 -12.28 -3.03
CA ASN A 199 -17.52 -11.46 -2.15
C ASN A 199 -16.88 -10.10 -1.86
N ASN A 200 -17.62 -9.03 -2.14
CA ASN A 200 -17.20 -7.65 -1.90
C ASN A 200 -16.89 -7.35 -0.42
N THR A 201 -17.40 -8.13 0.55
CA THR A 201 -17.02 -7.96 1.96
C THR A 201 -15.54 -8.20 2.21
N PHE A 202 -14.87 -9.01 1.38
CA PHE A 202 -13.43 -9.22 1.47
C PHE A 202 -12.64 -7.93 1.25
N TYR A 203 -13.18 -6.97 0.49
CA TYR A 203 -12.56 -5.65 0.35
C TYR A 203 -12.40 -4.96 1.69
N VAL A 204 -13.45 -4.92 2.51
CA VAL A 204 -13.43 -4.26 3.83
C VAL A 204 -12.45 -4.95 4.78
N VAL A 205 -12.44 -6.29 4.77
CA VAL A 205 -11.51 -7.07 5.59
C VAL A 205 -10.07 -6.80 5.15
N ALA A 206 -9.79 -6.81 3.85
CA ALA A 206 -8.46 -6.56 3.31
C ALA A 206 -7.95 -5.16 3.65
N GLU A 207 -8.77 -4.11 3.48
CA GLU A 207 -8.42 -2.73 3.87
C GLU A 207 -8.11 -2.63 5.37
N SER A 208 -8.93 -3.26 6.20
CA SER A 208 -8.74 -3.25 7.67
C SER A 208 -7.46 -3.97 8.09
N VAL A 209 -7.19 -5.14 7.50
CA VAL A 209 -5.96 -5.92 7.73
C VAL A 209 -4.74 -5.14 7.24
N GLN A 210 -4.83 -4.47 6.09
CA GLN A 210 -3.75 -3.66 5.55
C GLN A 210 -3.40 -2.48 6.48
N LEU A 211 -4.40 -1.75 6.95
CA LEU A 211 -4.22 -0.66 7.92
C LEU A 211 -3.56 -1.17 9.19
N PHE A 212 -4.02 -2.30 9.73
CA PHE A 212 -3.42 -2.92 10.90
C PHE A 212 -1.94 -3.25 10.68
N GLY A 213 -1.59 -3.76 9.49
CA GLY A 213 -0.20 -3.99 9.09
C GLY A 213 0.66 -2.73 9.10
N TYR A 214 0.16 -1.59 8.60
CA TYR A 214 0.89 -0.31 8.67
C TYR A 214 0.99 0.26 10.09
N LEU A 215 -0.03 0.08 10.93
CA LEU A 215 0.03 0.47 12.33
C LEU A 215 1.11 -0.31 13.09
N LEU A 216 1.19 -1.62 12.88
CA LEU A 216 2.29 -2.45 13.42
C LEU A 216 3.65 -1.95 12.94
N LEU A 217 3.74 -1.51 11.68
CA LEU A 217 4.98 -0.98 11.12
C LEU A 217 5.39 0.30 11.84
N VAL A 218 4.48 1.26 12.06
CA VAL A 218 4.77 2.47 12.87
C VAL A 218 5.18 2.11 14.29
N ILE A 219 4.48 1.19 14.94
CA ILE A 219 4.80 0.77 16.32
C ILE A 219 6.23 0.23 16.39
N SER A 220 6.65 -0.57 15.40
CA SER A 220 8.02 -1.09 15.34
C SER A 220 9.06 0.04 15.29
N PHE A 221 8.79 1.11 14.53
CA PHE A 221 9.69 2.27 14.43
C PHE A 221 9.76 3.08 15.73
N ILE A 222 8.61 3.30 16.38
CA ILE A 222 8.56 3.97 17.69
C ILE A 222 9.36 3.15 18.72
N MET A 223 9.25 1.83 18.66
CA MET A 223 9.99 0.92 19.53
C MET A 223 11.50 1.04 19.31
N VAL A 224 11.99 0.96 18.06
CA VAL A 224 13.42 1.12 17.75
C VAL A 224 13.98 2.43 18.34
N ARG A 225 13.22 3.53 18.25
CA ARG A 225 13.64 4.82 18.81
C ARG A 225 13.78 4.80 20.33
N LYS A 226 12.86 4.16 21.04
CA LYS A 226 12.88 4.09 22.51
C LYS A 226 14.04 3.23 23.02
N TYR A 227 14.30 2.08 22.38
CA TYR A 227 15.40 1.19 22.78
C TYR A 227 16.77 1.73 22.37
N GLY A 228 16.89 2.41 21.23
CA GLY A 228 18.13 3.05 20.81
C GLY A 228 18.60 4.16 21.76
N LYS A 229 17.68 4.92 22.37
CA LYS A 229 18.02 5.93 23.37
C LYS A 229 18.55 5.33 24.68
N LYS A 230 17.99 4.19 25.12
CA LYS A 230 18.36 3.56 26.41
C LYS A 230 19.77 2.97 26.42
N LYS A 231 20.28 2.55 25.24
CA LYS A 231 21.62 1.95 25.09
C LYS A 231 22.75 2.99 25.03
N ASN A 232 22.45 4.24 24.66
CA ASN A 232 23.44 5.33 24.65
C ASN A 232 23.53 6.09 25.99
N SER A 233 22.68 5.75 26.96
CA SER A 233 22.64 6.34 28.31
C SER A 233 23.12 5.38 29.40
N SER A 234 23.74 4.26 29.01
CA SER A 234 24.32 3.22 29.88
C SER A 234 25.77 2.99 29.47
#